data_AF-A0A918SAV2-F1
#
_entry.id   AF-A0A918SAV2-F1
#
_cell.length_a   1.000
_cell.length_b   1.000
_cell.length_c   1.000
_cell.angle_alpha   90.00
_cell.angle_beta   90.00
_cell.angle_gamma   90.00
#
_symmetry.space_group_name_H-M   'P 1'
#
loop_
_entity.id
_entity.type
_entity.pdbx_description
1 polymer ?
#
loop_
_entity_poly.entity_id
_entity_poly.type
_entity_poly.pdbx_seq_one_letter_code
_entity_poly.pdbx_strand_id
1 'polypeptide(L)'
;MKTKANNKKYNAIKALLKNRDEGLQPIPGCRKNLKQIRFTVEDHEDYLMRIRALLEVCVFALEGQGSFCSKKFTHITKDATVNLVLEMAIDLLPTDQMVCMDRIKEIIFQEFGDNLNNSGEKQAR
;
A
#
# COMPACT_ATOMS: atom_id res chain seq x y z
N MET A 1 47.35 -9.42 5.16
CA MET A 1 46.58 -10.65 5.43
C MET A 1 45.15 -10.45 6.01
N LYS A 2 44.65 -9.22 6.28
CA LYS A 2 43.32 -9.00 6.89
C LYS A 2 42.12 -9.00 5.90
N THR A 3 42.36 -8.90 4.60
CA THR A 3 41.33 -8.73 3.55
C THR A 3 40.55 -10.01 3.22
N LYS A 4 41.17 -11.20 3.26
CA LYS A 4 40.49 -12.47 2.97
C LYS A 4 39.44 -12.84 4.03
N ALA A 5 39.72 -12.57 5.31
CA ALA A 5 38.77 -12.83 6.40
C ALA A 5 37.53 -11.93 6.32
N ASN A 6 37.70 -10.66 5.94
CA ASN A 6 36.60 -9.73 5.74
C ASN A 6 35.72 -10.13 4.53
N ASN A 7 36.31 -10.61 3.44
CA ASN A 7 35.54 -11.14 2.30
C ASN A 7 34.73 -12.38 2.67
N LYS A 8 35.26 -13.27 3.53
CA LYS A 8 34.52 -14.44 4.01
C LYS A 8 33.31 -14.04 4.85
N LYS A 9 33.46 -13.07 5.76
CA LYS A 9 32.36 -12.52 6.57
C LYS A 9 31.30 -11.84 5.69
N TYR A 10 31.73 -11.01 4.74
CA TYR A 10 30.84 -10.36 3.79
C TYR A 10 30.03 -11.37 2.98
N ASN A 11 30.67 -12.43 2.46
CA ASN A 11 29.99 -13.48 1.72
C ASN A 11 29.01 -14.28 2.58
N ALA A 12 29.34 -14.54 3.86
CA ALA A 12 28.42 -15.19 4.79
C ALA A 12 27.19 -14.31 5.07
N ILE A 13 27.37 -13.01 5.29
CA ILE A 13 26.27 -12.04 5.44
C ILE A 13 25.43 -11.97 4.16
N LYS A 14 26.08 -11.90 3.00
CA LYS A 14 25.41 -11.87 1.69
C LYS A 14 24.59 -13.15 1.45
N ALA A 15 25.07 -14.32 1.87
CA ALA A 15 24.32 -15.56 1.78
C ALA A 15 23.07 -15.56 2.68
N LEU A 16 23.16 -15.02 3.90
CA LEU A 16 22.02 -14.87 4.81
C LEU A 16 20.95 -13.88 4.27
N LEU A 17 21.37 -12.88 3.48
CA LEU A 17 20.48 -11.88 2.89
C LEU A 17 19.89 -12.32 1.54
N LYS A 18 20.51 -13.30 0.86
CA LYS A 18 20.11 -13.72 -0.51
C LYS A 18 18.73 -14.39 -0.57
N ASN A 19 18.27 -14.95 0.54
CA ASN A 19 17.02 -15.71 0.63
C ASN A 19 15.92 -14.98 1.40
N ARG A 20 16.05 -13.67 1.63
CA ARG A 20 14.96 -12.86 2.18
C ARG A 20 14.21 -12.22 1.04
N ASP A 21 13.13 -12.88 0.60
CA ASP A 21 12.13 -12.25 -0.28
C ASP A 21 11.41 -11.09 0.43
N GLU A 22 11.56 -11.02 1.76
CA GLU A 22 11.11 -9.95 2.64
C GLU A 22 12.19 -8.86 2.75
N GLY A 23 12.02 -7.76 2.01
CA GLY A 23 12.91 -6.59 2.08
C GLY A 23 12.81 -5.67 0.87
N LEU A 24 13.61 -4.59 0.85
CA LEU A 24 13.72 -3.71 -0.31
C LEU A 24 14.42 -4.44 -1.46
N GLN A 25 13.66 -4.86 -2.46
CA GLN A 25 14.13 -5.50 -3.67
C GLN A 25 14.21 -4.49 -4.82
N PRO A 26 15.22 -4.54 -5.70
CA PRO A 26 15.23 -3.72 -6.90
C PRO A 26 14.06 -4.13 -7.81
N ILE A 27 13.42 -3.14 -8.45
CA ILE A 27 12.34 -3.41 -9.42
C ILE A 27 12.96 -3.87 -10.74
N PRO A 28 12.69 -5.11 -11.21
CA PRO A 28 13.23 -5.58 -12.47
C PRO A 28 12.77 -4.68 -13.63
N GLY A 29 13.71 -4.22 -14.46
CA GLY A 29 13.40 -3.39 -15.64
C GLY A 29 13.19 -1.90 -15.38
N CYS A 30 13.28 -1.43 -14.13
CA CYS A 30 13.21 0.01 -13.85
C CYS A 30 14.58 0.68 -14.09
N ARG A 31 14.62 1.76 -14.89
CA ARG A 31 15.85 2.55 -15.14
C ARG A 31 16.28 3.40 -13.95
N LYS A 32 15.35 3.73 -13.07
CA LYS A 32 15.62 4.44 -11.82
C LYS A 32 15.96 3.40 -10.75
N ASN A 33 16.79 3.74 -9.77
CA ASN A 33 17.15 2.90 -8.62
C ASN A 33 15.96 2.67 -7.66
N LEU A 34 14.77 2.44 -8.20
CA LEU A 34 13.55 2.17 -7.46
C LEU A 34 13.63 0.76 -6.88
N LYS A 35 13.19 0.68 -5.63
CA LYS A 35 13.14 -0.54 -4.87
C LYS A 35 11.70 -0.73 -4.41
N GLN A 36 11.21 -1.95 -4.48
CA GLN A 36 9.91 -2.36 -3.98
C GLN A 36 10.09 -3.16 -2.71
N ILE A 37 9.11 -3.11 -1.83
CA ILE A 37 8.95 -4.06 -0.73
C ILE A 37 7.69 -4.86 -0.99
N ARG A 38 7.75 -6.17 -0.73
CA ARG A 38 6.58 -7.04 -0.78
C ARG A 38 6.20 -7.37 0.66
N PHE A 39 4.93 -7.26 0.96
CA PHE A 39 4.35 -7.74 2.20
C PHE A 39 3.10 -8.54 1.87
N THR A 40 2.85 -9.56 2.67
CA THR A 40 1.68 -10.42 2.52
C THR A 40 0.52 -9.87 3.34
N VAL A 41 -0.66 -9.94 2.76
CA VAL A 41 -1.95 -9.68 3.41
C VAL A 41 -2.80 -10.94 3.33
N GLU A 42 -3.58 -11.19 4.37
CA GLU A 42 -4.41 -12.39 4.44
C GLU A 42 -5.59 -12.32 3.46
N ASP A 43 -6.30 -11.20 3.48
CA ASP A 43 -7.40 -10.90 2.58
C ASP A 43 -7.52 -9.38 2.37
N HIS A 44 -8.57 -8.98 1.66
CA HIS A 44 -8.85 -7.57 1.39
C HIS A 44 -9.20 -6.78 2.66
N GLU A 45 -9.81 -7.42 3.65
CA GLU A 45 -10.18 -6.77 4.91
C GLU A 45 -8.93 -6.50 5.77
N ASP A 46 -7.99 -7.44 5.87
CA ASP A 46 -6.68 -7.22 6.50
C ASP A 46 -5.94 -6.04 5.84
N TYR A 47 -5.97 -5.99 4.51
CA TYR A 47 -5.35 -4.89 3.78
C TYR A 47 -5.99 -3.53 4.10
N LEU A 48 -7.32 -3.43 4.01
CA LEU A 48 -8.04 -2.19 4.34
C LEU A 48 -7.89 -1.81 5.82
N MET A 49 -7.86 -2.79 6.73
CA MET A 49 -7.66 -2.58 8.15
C MET A 49 -6.31 -1.92 8.42
N ARG A 50 -5.24 -2.32 7.71
CA ARG A 50 -3.91 -1.71 7.84
C ARG A 50 -3.91 -0.26 7.38
N ILE A 51 -4.54 0.05 6.24
CA ILE A 51 -4.69 1.43 5.75
C ILE A 51 -5.49 2.27 6.74
N ARG A 52 -6.61 1.72 7.23
CA ARG A 52 -7.47 2.37 8.23
C ARG A 52 -6.69 2.70 9.51
N ALA A 53 -5.90 1.75 10.02
CA ALA A 53 -5.10 1.96 11.22
C ALA A 53 -4.08 3.11 11.04
N LEU A 54 -3.44 3.21 9.88
CA LEU A 54 -2.54 4.34 9.58
C LEU A 54 -3.28 5.68 9.59
N LEU A 55 -4.49 5.73 9.02
CA LEU A 55 -5.31 6.94 8.99
C LEU A 55 -5.82 7.33 10.39
N GLU A 56 -6.30 6.37 11.18
CA GLU A 56 -6.76 6.62 12.55
C GLU A 56 -5.63 7.20 13.40
N VAL A 57 -4.42 6.66 13.25
CA VAL A 57 -3.22 7.15 13.92
C VAL A 57 -2.88 8.59 13.51
N CYS A 58 -3.03 8.96 12.23
CA CYS A 58 -2.91 10.35 11.78
C CYS A 58 -3.96 11.28 12.40
N VAL A 59 -5.22 10.82 12.51
CA VAL A 59 -6.30 11.59 13.14
C VAL A 59 -6.00 11.83 14.62
N PHE A 60 -5.65 10.77 15.37
CA PHE A 60 -5.29 10.88 16.79
C PHE A 60 -4.09 11.81 17.02
N ALA A 61 -3.10 11.72 16.12
CA ALA A 61 -1.98 12.64 16.14
C ALA A 61 -2.49 14.07 16.00
N LEU A 62 -3.19 14.41 14.91
CA LEU A 62 -3.68 15.75 14.59
C LEU A 62 -4.54 16.36 15.71
N GLU A 63 -5.46 15.58 16.29
CA GLU A 63 -6.33 16.00 17.40
C GLU A 63 -5.58 16.31 18.71
N GLY A 64 -4.27 16.04 18.76
CA GLY A 64 -3.43 16.36 19.92
C GLY A 64 -3.55 15.33 21.05
N GLN A 65 -4.25 14.22 20.82
CA GLN A 65 -4.35 13.12 21.76
C GLN A 65 -3.10 12.21 21.79
N GLY A 66 -2.10 12.48 20.94
CA GLY A 66 -0.84 11.73 20.92
C GLY A 66 0.37 12.54 20.47
N SER A 67 1.55 12.19 21.00
CA SER A 67 2.85 12.67 20.50
C SER A 67 3.26 11.81 19.31
N PHE A 68 3.17 12.36 18.11
CA PHE A 68 3.50 11.66 16.87
C PHE A 68 4.96 11.77 16.43
N CYS A 69 5.77 12.48 17.22
CA CYS A 69 7.21 12.57 17.01
C CYS A 69 7.93 11.68 18.04
N SER A 70 8.83 10.83 17.56
CA SER A 70 9.77 10.16 18.46
C SER A 70 10.66 11.22 19.12
N LYS A 71 10.98 11.04 20.40
CA LYS A 71 11.94 11.88 21.13
C LYS A 71 13.32 11.97 20.45
N LYS A 72 13.63 11.05 19.52
CA LYS A 72 14.88 11.04 18.74
C LYS A 72 14.84 11.93 17.49
N PHE A 73 13.65 12.39 17.06
CA PHE A 73 13.44 13.22 15.88
C PHE A 73 12.88 14.59 16.26
N THR A 74 13.55 15.29 17.18
CA THR A 74 13.14 16.61 17.69
C THR A 74 13.13 17.72 16.63
N HIS A 75 13.73 17.47 15.47
CA HIS A 75 13.76 18.40 14.34
C HIS A 75 12.58 18.22 13.37
N ILE A 76 11.79 17.16 13.51
CA ILE A 76 10.64 16.87 12.65
C ILE A 76 9.38 17.32 13.38
N THR A 77 8.54 18.11 12.72
CA THR A 77 7.26 18.53 13.29
C THR A 77 6.25 17.40 13.27
N LYS A 78 5.26 17.48 14.15
CA LYS A 78 4.11 16.58 14.17
C LYS A 78 3.43 16.53 12.80
N ASP A 79 3.19 17.69 12.20
CA ASP A 79 2.53 17.81 10.90
C ASP A 79 3.34 17.18 9.76
N ALA A 80 4.67 17.34 9.77
CA ALA A 80 5.54 16.68 8.79
C ALA A 80 5.49 15.15 8.92
N THR A 81 5.39 14.65 10.15
CA THR A 81 5.30 13.20 10.41
C THR A 81 3.94 12.65 9.97
N VAL A 82 2.85 13.38 10.23
CA VAL A 82 1.51 13.03 9.77
C VAL A 82 1.43 13.03 8.25
N ASN A 83 1.97 14.06 7.59
CA ASN A 83 2.02 14.13 6.13
C ASN A 83 2.71 12.91 5.51
N LEU A 84 3.85 12.50 6.05
CA LEU A 84 4.56 11.30 5.58
C LEU A 84 3.71 10.04 5.70
N VAL A 85 2.97 9.88 6.81
CA VAL A 85 2.09 8.71 6.99
C VAL A 85 0.88 8.75 6.05
N LEU A 86 0.32 9.93 5.78
CA LEU A 86 -0.74 10.10 4.79
C LEU A 86 -0.25 9.77 3.37
N GLU A 87 0.94 10.21 2.98
CA GLU A 87 1.55 9.84 1.70
C GLU A 87 1.72 8.32 1.58
N MET A 88 2.21 7.65 2.64
CA MET A 88 2.30 6.19 2.67
C MET A 88 0.93 5.52 2.59
N ALA A 89 -0.09 6.05 3.26
CA ALA A 89 -1.44 5.50 3.18
C ALA A 89 -2.02 5.63 1.76
N ILE A 90 -1.76 6.73 1.07
CA ILE A 90 -2.16 6.95 -0.32
C ILE A 90 -1.43 5.97 -1.25
N ASP A 91 -0.12 5.78 -1.07
CA ASP A 91 0.65 4.81 -1.85
C ASP A 91 0.18 3.35 -1.65
N LEU A 92 -0.44 3.08 -0.50
CA LEU A 92 -1.07 1.81 -0.17
C LEU A 92 -2.53 1.73 -0.66
N LEU A 93 -3.15 2.76 -1.23
CA LEU A 93 -4.51 2.60 -1.75
C LEU A 93 -4.51 1.73 -3.02
N PRO A 94 -5.40 0.74 -3.14
CA PRO A 94 -5.46 -0.14 -4.30
C PRO A 94 -6.18 0.54 -5.48
N THR A 95 -5.61 1.62 -5.99
CA THR A 95 -6.24 2.52 -6.98
C THR A 95 -6.75 1.76 -8.21
N ASP A 96 -5.94 0.85 -8.75
CA ASP A 96 -6.34 0.05 -9.91
C ASP A 96 -7.49 -0.92 -9.59
N GLN A 97 -7.54 -1.47 -8.38
CA GLN A 97 -8.64 -2.35 -7.96
C GLN A 97 -9.93 -1.55 -7.75
N MET A 98 -9.83 -0.32 -7.22
CA MET A 98 -10.98 0.58 -7.09
C MET A 98 -11.58 0.90 -8.45
N VAL A 99 -10.76 1.30 -9.43
CA VAL A 99 -11.23 1.58 -10.80
C VAL A 99 -11.84 0.33 -11.46
N CYS A 100 -11.24 -0.85 -11.24
CA CYS A 100 -11.78 -2.11 -11.73
C CYS A 100 -13.17 -2.39 -11.13
N MET A 101 -13.32 -2.23 -9.81
CA MET A 101 -14.58 -2.42 -9.11
C MET A 101 -15.66 -1.43 -9.56
N ASP A 102 -15.30 -0.18 -9.82
CA ASP A 102 -16.25 0.83 -10.32
C ASP A 102 -16.76 0.46 -11.71
N ARG A 103 -15.89 -0.02 -12.61
CA ARG A 103 -16.31 -0.54 -13.93
C ARG A 103 -17.19 -1.78 -13.83
N ILE A 104 -16.88 -2.70 -12.92
CA ILE A 104 -17.72 -3.88 -12.69
C ILE A 104 -19.12 -3.44 -12.22
N LYS A 105 -19.19 -2.48 -11.29
CA LYS A 105 -20.46 -1.90 -10.84
C LYS A 105 -21.20 -1.25 -11.99
N GLU A 106 -20.53 -0.45 -12.82
CA GLU A 106 -21.14 0.18 -14.00
C GLU A 106 -21.78 -0.87 -14.93
N ILE A 107 -21.06 -1.95 -15.26
CA ILE A 107 -21.59 -3.03 -16.11
C ILE A 107 -22.83 -3.67 -15.47
N ILE A 108 -22.71 -4.08 -14.20
CA ILE A 108 -23.80 -4.73 -13.48
C ILE A 108 -25.03 -3.81 -13.42
N PHE A 109 -24.85 -2.56 -13.03
CA PHE A 109 -25.96 -1.61 -12.83
C PHE A 109 -26.48 -1.01 -14.14
N GLN A 110 -25.70 -0.96 -15.22
CA GLN A 110 -26.20 -0.64 -16.57
C GLN A 110 -27.12 -1.75 -17.10
N GLU A 111 -26.72 -3.02 -16.94
CA GLU A 111 -27.58 -4.16 -17.32
C GLU A 111 -28.89 -4.21 -16.51
N PHE A 112 -28.88 -3.79 -15.24
CA PHE A 112 -30.12 -3.67 -14.46
C PHE A 112 -31.04 -2.54 -14.92
N GLY A 113 -30.51 -1.44 -15.45
CA GLY A 113 -31.29 -0.35 -16.03
C GLY A 113 -31.97 -0.72 -17.35
N ASP A 114 -31.28 -1.48 -18.21
CA ASP A 114 -31.78 -1.88 -19.52
C ASP A 114 -32.82 -3.02 -19.46
N ASN A 115 -32.73 -3.89 -18.44
CA ASN A 115 -33.69 -4.99 -18.25
C ASN A 115 -35.07 -4.52 -17.71
N LEU A 116 -35.13 -3.36 -17.05
CA LEU A 116 -36.41 -2.75 -16.64
C LEU A 116 -37.13 -2.07 -17.81
N ASN A 117 -36.38 -1.46 -18.75
CA ASN A 117 -36.96 -0.82 -19.93
C ASN A 117 -37.44 -1.84 -20.99
N ASN A 118 -36.75 -2.97 -21.16
CA ASN A 118 -37.14 -4.02 -22.11
C ASN A 118 -38.33 -4.90 -21.66
N SER A 119 -38.72 -4.81 -20.39
CA SER A 119 -39.89 -5.53 -19.86
C SER A 119 -41.21 -4.77 -20.10
N GLY A 120 -41.15 -3.47 -20.40
CA GLY A 120 -42.32 -2.61 -20.66
C GLY A 120 -42.84 -2.62 -22.10
N GLU A 121 -42.06 -3.07 -23.09
CA GLU A 121 -42.44 -2.96 -24.51
C GLU A 121 -43.13 -4.21 -25.09
N LYS A 122 -43.27 -5.32 -24.34
CA LYS A 122 -43.89 -6.56 -24.84
C LYS A 122 -45.40 -6.70 -24.62
N GLN A 123 -46.13 -5.66 -24.20
CA GLN A 123 -47.58 -5.72 -23.98
C GLN A 123 -48.46 -4.90 -24.94
N ALA A 124 -47.90 -4.39 -26.05
CA ALA A 124 -48.72 -3.72 -27.06
C ALA A 124 -48.28 -4.08 -28.48
N ARG A 125 -48.69 -5.27 -28.95
CA ARG A 125 -49.07 -5.56 -30.34
C ARG A 125 -49.57 -6.99 -30.48
#